data_AF-K1RUE8-F1
#
_entry.id   AF-K1RUE8-F1
#
_cell.length_a   1.000
_cell.length_b   1.000
_cell.length_c   1.000
_cell.angle_alpha   90.00
_cell.angle_beta   90.00
_cell.angle_gamma   90.00
#
_symmetry.space_group_name_H-M   'P 1'
#
loop_
_entity.id
_entity.type
_entity.pdbx_description
1 polymer ?
#
loop_
_entity_poly.entity_id
_entity_poly.type
_entity_poly.pdbx_seq_one_letter_code
_entity_poly.pdbx_strand_id
1 'polypeptide(L)'
;IFYVGPEAVRSYVDNGYVQPLDDLVDATAVDNLWPAIKSAYMYDGSNIGSGSLYCLPKDLSCFAFAYNKDLFDEAGLEYPDPENPYTWEEFADVCQKLTKDKDGDGEIDHGVLQMQMHLVLLLMYTAMAVSS
;
A
#
# COMPACT_ATOMS: atom_id res chain seq x y z
N ILE A 1 -15.91 -16.33 13.95
CA ILE A 1 -15.20 -15.90 12.72
C ILE A 1 -15.19 -14.38 12.72
N PHE A 2 -14.01 -13.76 12.69
CA PHE A 2 -13.81 -12.32 12.73
C PHE A 2 -12.51 -11.97 11.99
N TYR A 3 -12.26 -10.69 11.69
CA TYR A 3 -11.05 -10.25 10.99
C TYR A 3 -9.88 -10.06 11.96
N VAL A 4 -8.70 -10.49 11.54
CA VAL A 4 -7.43 -10.36 12.24
C VAL A 4 -6.41 -9.86 11.23
N GLY A 5 -5.75 -8.75 11.54
CA GLY A 5 -4.61 -8.28 10.75
C GLY A 5 -3.36 -9.11 11.03
N PRO A 6 -2.42 -9.26 10.06
CA PRO A 6 -1.21 -10.05 10.24
C PRO A 6 -0.35 -9.56 11.43
N GLU A 7 -0.39 -8.27 11.74
CA GLU A 7 0.29 -7.66 12.88
C GLU A 7 -0.22 -8.16 14.25
N ALA A 8 -1.46 -8.64 14.30
CA ALA A 8 -2.12 -9.04 15.55
C ALA A 8 -2.03 -10.54 15.83
N VAL A 9 -1.61 -11.35 14.85
CA VAL A 9 -1.60 -12.83 14.92
C VAL A 9 -0.91 -13.33 16.18
N ARG A 10 0.32 -12.87 16.45
CA ARG A 10 1.09 -13.25 17.65
C ARG A 10 0.28 -13.04 18.93
N SER A 11 -0.18 -11.80 19.14
CA SER A 11 -0.92 -11.44 20.35
C SER A 11 -2.18 -12.28 20.52
N TYR A 12 -2.89 -12.56 19.43
CA TYR A 12 -4.13 -13.33 19.48
C TYR A 12 -3.89 -14.81 19.79
N VAL A 13 -2.81 -15.39 19.27
CA VAL A 13 -2.41 -16.77 19.59
C VAL A 13 -1.96 -16.85 21.04
N ASP A 14 -1.06 -15.97 21.48
CA ASP A 14 -0.49 -16.00 22.83
C ASP A 14 -1.55 -15.80 23.93
N ASN A 15 -2.59 -15.02 23.66
CA ASN A 15 -3.71 -14.81 24.57
C ASN A 15 -4.84 -15.85 24.42
N GLY A 16 -4.71 -16.81 23.50
CA GLY A 16 -5.70 -17.88 23.30
C GLY A 16 -7.00 -17.43 22.66
N TYR A 17 -7.01 -16.31 21.92
CA TYR A 17 -8.19 -15.80 21.23
C TYR A 17 -8.46 -16.51 19.89
N VAL A 18 -7.44 -17.13 19.30
CA VAL A 18 -7.53 -17.87 18.04
C VAL A 18 -6.91 -19.26 18.20
N GLN A 19 -7.48 -20.23 17.49
CA GLN A 19 -7.02 -21.62 17.48
C GLN A 19 -6.34 -21.94 16.14
N PRO A 20 -5.43 -22.93 16.10
CA PRO A 20 -4.86 -23.39 14.84
C PRO A 20 -5.97 -23.93 13.92
N LEU A 21 -5.78 -23.73 12.61
CA LEU A 21 -6.72 -24.13 11.58
C LEU A 21 -6.31 -25.43 10.87
N ASP A 22 -5.16 -26.01 11.23
CA ASP A 22 -4.57 -27.18 10.56
C ASP A 22 -5.53 -28.38 10.49
N ASP A 23 -6.33 -28.59 11.53
CA ASP A 23 -7.33 -29.68 11.60
C ASP A 23 -8.70 -29.30 11.00
N LEU A 24 -8.89 -28.01 10.66
CA LEU A 24 -10.18 -27.44 10.25
C LEU A 24 -10.21 -27.10 8.76
N VAL A 25 -9.06 -27.03 8.10
CA VAL A 25 -8.92 -26.61 6.70
C VAL A 25 -8.18 -27.69 5.92
N ASP A 26 -8.65 -27.98 4.72
CA ASP A 26 -7.98 -28.90 3.80
C ASP A 26 -6.57 -28.38 3.44
N ALA A 27 -5.56 -29.23 3.55
CA ALA A 27 -4.18 -28.90 3.21
C ALA A 27 -4.04 -28.35 1.77
N THR A 28 -4.83 -28.87 0.83
CA THR A 28 -4.83 -28.39 -0.56
C THR A 28 -5.35 -26.96 -0.70
N ALA A 29 -6.28 -26.52 0.16
CA ALA A 29 -6.73 -25.13 0.19
C ALA A 29 -5.63 -24.21 0.72
N VAL A 30 -4.89 -24.67 1.72
CA VAL A 30 -3.76 -23.93 2.33
C VAL A 30 -2.56 -23.84 1.38
N ASP A 31 -2.29 -24.86 0.58
CA ASP A 31 -1.17 -24.89 -0.37
C ASP A 31 -1.40 -24.03 -1.62
N ASN A 32 -2.67 -23.76 -1.95
CA ASN A 32 -3.03 -22.85 -3.04
C ASN A 32 -2.99 -21.36 -2.65
N LEU A 33 -2.68 -21.04 -1.38
CA LEU A 33 -2.53 -19.66 -0.94
C LEU A 33 -1.23 -19.04 -1.45
N TRP A 34 -1.26 -17.75 -1.76
CA TRP A 34 -0.05 -17.01 -2.09
C TRP A 34 0.95 -17.05 -0.93
N PRO A 35 2.23 -17.43 -1.18
CA PRO A 35 3.19 -17.71 -0.11
C PRO A 35 3.38 -16.57 0.89
N ALA A 36 3.49 -15.33 0.40
CA ALA A 36 3.69 -14.16 1.26
C ALA A 36 2.53 -13.95 2.26
N ILE A 37 1.30 -14.21 1.82
CA ILE A 37 0.11 -14.04 2.64
C ILE A 37 -0.05 -15.21 3.59
N LYS A 38 0.18 -16.44 3.11
CA LYS A 38 0.17 -17.65 3.93
C LYS A 38 1.11 -17.49 5.13
N SER A 39 2.37 -17.13 4.86
CA SER A 39 3.38 -16.93 5.89
C SER A 39 3.02 -15.83 6.90
N ALA A 40 2.36 -14.74 6.47
CA ALA A 40 1.94 -13.67 7.37
C ALA A 40 0.93 -14.12 8.46
N TYR A 41 0.21 -15.23 8.23
CA TYR A 41 -0.76 -15.81 9.17
C TYR A 41 -0.30 -17.13 9.81
N MET A 42 0.95 -17.54 9.56
CA MET A 42 1.58 -18.69 10.22
C MET A 42 2.37 -18.23 11.44
N TYR A 43 2.23 -18.95 12.55
CA TYR A 43 2.97 -18.67 13.78
C TYR A 43 3.41 -19.95 14.48
N ASP A 44 4.67 -20.01 14.92
CA ASP A 44 5.24 -21.19 15.60
C ASP A 44 5.31 -21.03 17.13
N GLY A 45 4.73 -19.96 17.68
CA GLY A 45 4.86 -19.58 19.09
C GLY A 45 6.07 -18.69 19.38
N SER A 46 6.87 -18.33 18.37
CA SER A 46 7.99 -17.39 18.50
C SER A 46 8.14 -16.44 17.31
N ASN A 47 7.96 -16.93 16.08
CA ASN A 47 8.15 -16.20 14.83
C ASN A 47 6.94 -16.30 13.91
N ILE A 48 6.61 -15.18 13.26
CA ILE A 48 5.64 -15.17 12.16
C ILE A 48 6.33 -15.71 10.90
N GLY A 49 5.62 -16.50 10.11
CA GLY A 49 6.14 -17.07 8.85
C GLY A 49 6.20 -18.60 8.82
N SER A 50 6.17 -19.23 9.99
CA SER A 50 6.35 -20.67 10.19
C SER A 50 5.34 -21.21 11.21
N GLY A 51 5.17 -22.53 11.28
CA GLY A 51 4.27 -23.18 12.24
C GLY A 51 2.84 -23.32 11.74
N SER A 52 1.89 -23.30 12.67
CA SER A 52 0.47 -23.51 12.38
C SER A 52 -0.15 -22.30 11.69
N LEU A 53 -1.13 -22.54 10.82
CA LEU A 53 -1.94 -21.48 10.23
C LEU A 53 -3.06 -21.10 11.20
N TYR A 54 -3.16 -19.83 11.59
CA TYR A 54 -4.19 -19.38 12.55
C TYR A 54 -5.31 -18.57 11.91
N CYS A 55 -5.11 -18.06 10.70
CA CYS A 55 -6.08 -17.22 10.00
C CYS A 55 -6.06 -17.54 8.51
N LEU A 56 -7.24 -17.54 7.88
CA LEU A 56 -7.34 -17.60 6.43
C LEU A 56 -7.28 -16.19 5.83
N PRO A 57 -6.47 -15.98 4.78
CA PRO A 57 -6.38 -14.68 4.16
C PRO A 57 -7.66 -14.33 3.41
N LYS A 58 -8.22 -13.16 3.73
CA LYS A 58 -9.41 -12.62 3.07
C LYS A 58 -9.11 -12.13 1.65
N ASP A 59 -8.09 -11.28 1.52
CA ASP A 59 -7.64 -10.68 0.27
C ASP A 59 -6.17 -10.28 0.37
N LEU A 60 -5.59 -9.92 -0.77
CA LEU A 60 -4.33 -9.20 -0.86
C LEU A 60 -4.63 -7.79 -1.34
N SER A 61 -4.26 -6.80 -0.54
CA SER A 61 -4.30 -5.40 -0.96
C SER A 61 -2.93 -4.96 -1.46
N CYS A 62 -2.80 -4.79 -2.77
CA CYS A 62 -1.64 -4.14 -3.38
C CYS A 62 -1.96 -2.66 -3.57
N PHE A 63 -1.16 -1.77 -2.97
CA PHE A 63 -1.26 -0.34 -3.23
C PHE A 63 -0.57 -0.02 -4.54
N ALA A 64 -1.36 0.27 -5.58
CA ALA A 64 -0.86 0.71 -6.87
C ALA A 64 -0.68 2.23 -6.89
N PHE A 65 0.25 2.68 -7.72
CA PHE A 65 0.39 4.08 -8.10
C PHE A 65 -0.40 4.35 -9.38
N ALA A 66 -1.18 5.44 -9.40
CA ALA A 66 -1.96 5.86 -10.55
C ALA A 66 -1.70 7.34 -10.86
N TYR A 67 -1.70 7.67 -12.15
CA TYR A 67 -1.53 9.03 -12.67
C TYR A 67 -2.65 9.39 -13.65
N ASN A 68 -3.01 10.67 -13.72
CA ASN A 68 -3.99 11.18 -14.67
C ASN A 68 -3.30 11.52 -16.01
N LYS A 69 -3.60 10.75 -17.06
CA LYS A 69 -3.01 10.92 -18.39
C LYS A 69 -3.33 12.29 -19.01
N ASP A 70 -4.54 12.79 -18.84
CA ASP A 70 -4.97 14.06 -19.43
C ASP A 70 -4.11 15.23 -18.90
N LEU A 71 -3.74 15.19 -17.61
CA LEU A 71 -2.90 16.22 -17.00
C LEU A 71 -1.43 16.14 -17.47
N PHE A 72 -0.94 14.93 -17.75
CA PHE A 72 0.39 14.75 -18.37
C PHE A 72 0.38 15.26 -19.81
N ASP A 73 -0.66 14.96 -20.58
CA ASP A 73 -0.83 15.43 -21.96
C ASP A 73 -0.94 16.95 -22.03
N GLU A 74 -1.74 17.57 -21.16
CA GLU A 74 -1.87 19.03 -21.03
C GLU A 74 -0.55 19.70 -20.62
N ALA A 75 0.28 19.03 -19.84
CA ALA A 75 1.59 19.53 -19.42
C ALA A 75 2.71 19.22 -20.43
N GLY A 76 2.45 18.39 -21.45
CA GLY A 76 3.47 17.93 -22.40
C GLY A 76 4.55 17.07 -21.74
N LEU A 77 4.20 16.33 -20.67
CA LEU A 77 5.11 15.47 -19.93
C LEU A 77 5.02 14.03 -20.43
N GLU A 78 6.15 13.33 -20.46
CA GLU A 78 6.17 11.89 -20.70
C GLU A 78 5.53 11.14 -19.53
N TYR A 79 4.84 10.03 -19.83
CA TYR A 79 4.20 9.22 -18.81
C TYR A 79 5.23 8.49 -17.94
N PRO A 80 4.88 8.18 -16.67
CA PRO A 80 5.74 7.37 -15.80
C PRO A 80 6.02 5.99 -16.42
N ASP A 81 7.30 5.60 -16.46
CA ASP A 81 7.75 4.28 -16.89
C ASP A 81 7.68 3.29 -15.70
N PRO A 82 6.88 2.22 -15.78
CA PRO A 82 6.81 1.22 -14.71
C PRO A 82 8.13 0.46 -14.49
N GLU A 83 8.99 0.35 -15.50
CA GLU A 83 10.28 -0.34 -15.41
C GLU A 83 11.41 0.57 -14.93
N ASN A 84 11.21 1.89 -15.00
CA ASN A 84 12.15 2.90 -14.52
C ASN A 84 11.43 3.93 -13.63
N PRO A 85 11.11 3.57 -12.38
CA PRO A 85 10.36 4.44 -11.48
C PRO A 85 11.14 5.70 -11.12
N TYR A 86 10.43 6.83 -11.02
CA TYR A 86 11.03 8.11 -10.67
C TYR A 86 11.77 8.05 -9.33
N THR A 87 12.87 8.80 -9.27
CA THR A 87 13.43 9.25 -8.00
C THR A 87 12.47 10.21 -7.30
N TRP A 88 12.65 10.40 -5.98
CA TRP A 88 11.83 11.34 -5.21
C TRP A 88 11.92 12.78 -5.73
N GLU A 89 13.09 13.20 -6.23
CA GLU A 89 13.32 14.52 -6.80
C GLU A 89 12.56 14.67 -8.13
N GLU A 90 12.69 13.71 -9.05
CA GLU A 90 11.94 13.71 -10.31
C GLU A 90 10.43 13.68 -10.08
N PHE A 91 9.99 12.89 -9.09
CA PHE A 91 8.59 12.84 -8.68
C PHE A 91 8.09 14.22 -8.20
N ALA A 92 8.87 14.90 -7.35
CA ALA A 92 8.52 16.23 -6.86
C ALA A 92 8.47 17.26 -8.00
N ASP A 93 9.43 17.23 -8.92
CA ASP A 93 9.47 18.10 -10.09
C ASP A 93 8.26 17.89 -11.01
N VAL A 94 7.89 16.63 -11.26
CA VAL A 94 6.69 16.27 -12.03
C VAL A 94 5.44 16.75 -11.31
N CYS A 95 5.33 16.56 -9.98
CA CYS A 95 4.22 17.06 -9.18
C CYS A 95 4.09 18.58 -9.30
N GLN A 96 5.20 19.33 -9.20
CA GLN A 96 5.18 20.79 -9.32
C GLN A 96 4.73 21.25 -10.71
N LYS A 97 5.20 20.60 -11.78
CA LYS A 97 4.79 20.94 -13.16
C LYS A 97 3.31 20.65 -13.44
N LEU A 98 2.77 19.63 -12.78
CA LEU A 98 1.37 19.22 -12.88
C LEU A 98 0.45 20.02 -11.96
N THR A 99 0.99 20.62 -10.89
CA THR A 99 0.27 21.51 -9.98
C THR A 99 0.21 22.89 -10.60
N LYS A 100 -0.87 23.17 -11.34
CA LYS A 100 -1.16 24.48 -11.92
C LYS A 100 -2.36 25.10 -11.23
N ASP A 101 -2.22 26.34 -10.82
CA ASP A 101 -3.32 27.27 -10.55
C ASP A 101 -3.86 27.70 -11.93
N LYS A 102 -5.06 27.22 -12.28
CA LYS A 102 -5.66 27.44 -13.61
C LYS A 102 -6.50 28.72 -13.65
N ASP A 103 -6.93 29.26 -12.51
CA ASP A 103 -7.79 30.44 -12.45
C ASP A 103 -7.12 31.70 -11.85
N GLY A 104 -5.90 31.57 -11.34
CA GLY A 104 -5.06 32.65 -10.84
C GLY A 104 -5.52 33.20 -9.49
N ASP A 105 -6.30 32.44 -8.72
CA ASP A 105 -6.86 32.86 -7.44
C ASP A 105 -5.92 32.63 -6.23
N GLY A 106 -4.80 31.93 -6.45
CA GLY A 106 -3.81 31.61 -5.42
C GLY A 106 -4.05 30.31 -4.66
N GLU A 107 -5.09 29.54 -5.02
CA GLU A 107 -5.40 28.20 -4.51
C GLU A 107 -5.06 27.11 -5.55
N ILE A 108 -4.83 25.87 -5.09
CA ILE A 108 -4.44 24.76 -5.97
C ILE A 108 -5.68 24.06 -6.52
N ASP A 109 -5.94 24.19 -7.82
CA ASP A 109 -7.12 23.62 -8.49
C ASP A 109 -7.09 22.08 -8.68
N HIS A 110 -5.89 21.47 -8.75
CA HIS A 110 -5.75 20.05 -9.04
C HIS A 110 -4.60 19.36 -8.28
N GLY A 111 -4.93 18.25 -7.60
CA GLY A 111 -3.96 17.25 -7.15
C GLY A 111 -4.00 16.02 -8.06
N VAL A 112 -2.85 15.59 -8.60
CA VAL A 112 -2.80 14.76 -9.82
C VAL A 112 -2.48 13.29 -9.56
N LEU A 113 -1.99 12.98 -8.37
CA LEU A 113 -1.47 11.65 -8.04
C LEU A 113 -2.25 11.06 -6.88
N GLN A 114 -3.01 10.01 -7.20
CA GLN A 114 -3.72 9.25 -6.19
C GLN A 114 -2.82 8.12 -5.69
N MET A 115 -1.97 8.45 -4.73
CA MET A 115 -1.50 7.47 -3.74
C MET A 115 -2.40 7.60 -2.50
N GLN A 116 -2.53 6.54 -1.70
CA GLN A 116 -3.45 6.54 -0.54
C GLN A 116 -3.28 7.83 0.28
N MET A 117 -4.40 8.53 0.48
CA MET A 117 -4.52 9.98 0.75
C MET A 117 -3.60 10.54 1.87
N HIS A 118 -3.21 9.70 2.83
CA HIS A 118 -2.32 10.10 3.92
C HIS A 118 -0.84 10.29 3.49
N LEU A 119 -0.35 9.55 2.49
CA LEU A 119 1.03 9.69 2.01
C LEU A 119 1.19 10.88 1.06
N VAL A 120 0.20 11.16 0.23
CA VAL A 120 0.23 12.30 -0.71
C VAL A 120 0.23 13.62 0.05
N LEU A 121 -0.63 13.76 1.07
CA LEU A 121 -0.64 14.94 1.93
C LEU A 121 0.70 15.16 2.63
N LEU A 122 1.31 14.10 3.18
CA LEU A 122 2.61 14.21 3.84
C LEU A 122 3.73 14.63 2.87
N LEU A 123 3.73 14.10 1.64
CA LEU A 123 4.71 14.45 0.61
C LEU A 123 4.54 15.88 0.11
N MET A 124 3.31 16.34 -0.11
CA MET A 124 3.02 17.74 -0.48
C MET A 124 3.43 18.72 0.63
N TYR A 125 3.12 18.40 1.89
CA TYR A 125 3.55 19.22 3.04
C TYR A 125 5.08 19.28 3.18
N THR A 126 5.78 18.18 2.93
CA THR A 126 7.24 18.15 3.04
C THR A 126 7.91 18.89 1.88
N ALA A 127 7.38 18.77 0.66
CA ALA A 127 7.88 19.52 -0.50
C ALA A 127 7.71 21.04 -0.33
N MET A 128 6.61 21.49 0.27
CA MET A 128 6.38 22.91 0.59
C MET A 128 7.27 23.41 1.75
N ALA A 129 7.64 22.55 2.70
CA ALA A 129 8.48 22.92 3.84
C ALA A 129 9.98 23.00 3.50
N VAL A 130 10.42 22.40 2.39
CA VAL A 130 11.82 22.46 1.93
C VAL A 130 12.05 23.66 0.99
N SER A 131 11.00 24.32 0.51
CA SER A 131 11.09 25.54 -0.32
C SER A 131 11.04 26.86 0.47
N SER A 132 11.31 26.85 1.78
CA SER A 132 11.33 28.04 2.65
C SER A 132 12.65 28.22 3.38
#